data_AF-A0A9X3A645-F1
#
_entry.id   AF-A0A9X3A645-F1
#
_cell.length_a   1.000
_cell.length_b   1.000
_cell.length_c   1.000
_cell.angle_alpha   90.00
_cell.angle_beta   90.00
_cell.angle_gamma   90.00
#
_symmetry.space_group_name_H-M   'P 1'
#
loop_
_entity.id
_entity.type
_entity.pdbx_description
1 polymer ?
#
loop_
_entity_poly.entity_id
_entity_poly.type
_entity_poly.pdbx_seq_one_letter_code
_entity_poly.pdbx_strand_id
1 'polypeptide(L)'
;MNPTFKVSIWEIKTLKPGTDGKKRPKPYGVRWLTAGKEHSEWYRTKALANNRRSNLIQATQNGEAFDIKSGLPESEFKLQSARSLLQLAQEFIGDEWQESAPNTRKRYVDTLAIPVAAFVNTTKDVPDERALRRVLTTCLLPLNQRDRVLTPEESTIVEWIKSASRPVRELASKVETANLLRAVAKNLGGKSAAAWTTRTRRGVLHHLLSYAVDAEELVANPVTGLRASVQRGNSEVDPRAVLNTRQAPQLLSAVTYAGTKRGQYDYLYAFFAVMYYGALRPCEVNRIREVDCELPETGWGELLLSKSASRSNARYIDSGELWEERNLKRRAEGAVRPVPIPPVLVRILRWHLKTFGTTADGRLFRGTISGGPVSATVYTDAWRKARKIGLSPLQEASPLAGDPYDLRHAAVSTWLAAGVSPAEVAERAGHTVDVLLKVYARVLDGQRETSNKRIDELLDDES
;
A
#
# COMPACT_ATOMS: atom_id res chain seq x y z
N MET A 1 18.00 17.90 -22.14
CA MET A 1 19.21 18.61 -22.59
C MET A 1 19.04 18.98 -24.05
N ASN A 2 19.52 20.16 -24.47
CA ASN A 2 19.63 20.54 -25.88
C ASN A 2 21.13 20.46 -26.28
N PRO A 3 21.59 19.34 -26.88
CA PRO A 3 23.01 19.02 -26.99
C PRO A 3 23.71 19.78 -28.13
N THR A 4 24.97 20.16 -27.91
CA THR A 4 25.88 20.69 -28.94
C THR A 4 27.32 20.28 -28.70
N PHE A 5 28.06 20.02 -29.78
CA PHE A 5 29.52 19.84 -29.76
C PHE A 5 30.27 21.11 -30.18
N LYS A 6 29.55 22.17 -30.58
CA LYS A 6 30.13 23.47 -30.94
C LYS A 6 30.41 24.26 -29.66
N VAL A 7 31.60 24.05 -29.10
CA VAL A 7 32.05 24.67 -27.85
C VAL A 7 33.35 25.44 -28.07
N SER A 8 33.38 26.70 -27.63
CA SER A 8 34.60 27.52 -27.65
C SER A 8 34.91 28.02 -26.25
N ILE A 9 36.05 27.59 -25.69
CA ILE A 9 36.47 27.93 -24.32
C ILE A 9 37.56 28.99 -24.39
N TRP A 10 37.33 30.16 -23.79
CA TRP A 10 38.29 31.28 -23.84
C TRP A 10 39.34 31.22 -22.73
N GLU A 11 40.35 32.08 -22.85
CA GLU A 11 41.31 32.32 -21.77
C GLU A 11 40.66 33.00 -20.55
N ILE A 12 41.30 32.85 -19.39
CA ILE A 12 40.80 33.43 -18.14
C ILE A 12 40.82 34.94 -18.22
N LYS A 13 39.64 35.55 -18.05
CA LYS A 13 39.50 37.00 -17.92
C LYS A 13 39.83 37.43 -16.50
N THR A 14 40.74 38.37 -16.33
CA THR A 14 41.03 38.98 -15.02
C THR A 14 40.40 40.36 -14.95
N LEU A 15 39.49 40.58 -14.00
CA LEU A 15 38.92 41.90 -13.75
C LEU A 15 39.93 42.79 -13.02
N LYS A 16 40.03 44.03 -13.49
CA LYS A 16 40.77 45.09 -12.78
C LYS A 16 40.09 45.39 -11.43
N PRO A 17 40.84 45.91 -10.44
CA PRO A 17 40.29 46.42 -9.19
C PRO A 17 39.12 47.41 -9.43
N GLY A 18 38.23 47.55 -8.44
CA GLY A 18 37.18 48.57 -8.50
C GLY A 18 37.74 49.99 -8.53
N THR A 19 36.90 50.98 -8.81
CA THR A 19 37.23 52.42 -8.73
C THR A 19 37.87 52.80 -7.39
N ASP A 20 37.54 52.05 -6.32
CA ASP A 20 38.01 52.25 -4.95
C ASP A 20 39.37 51.57 -4.67
N GLY A 21 40.06 51.07 -5.71
CA GLY A 21 41.35 50.38 -5.61
C GLY A 21 41.28 48.95 -5.01
N LYS A 22 40.14 48.54 -4.46
CA LYS A 22 39.95 47.22 -3.85
C LYS A 22 39.84 46.11 -4.90
N LYS A 23 40.54 44.99 -4.65
CA LYS A 23 40.40 43.76 -5.46
C LYS A 23 38.96 43.25 -5.39
N ARG A 24 38.38 42.91 -6.54
CA ARG A 24 37.05 42.31 -6.59
C ARG A 24 37.06 40.93 -5.90
N PRO A 25 35.98 40.51 -5.23
CA PRO A 25 35.93 39.24 -4.50
C PRO A 25 36.20 38.01 -5.37
N LYS A 26 35.77 38.04 -6.63
CA LYS A 26 35.93 36.96 -7.63
C LYS A 26 36.45 37.55 -8.96
N PRO A 27 37.75 37.88 -9.07
CA PRO A 27 38.25 38.64 -10.21
C PRO A 27 38.61 37.76 -11.43
N TYR A 28 38.63 36.43 -11.30
CA TYR A 28 39.06 35.52 -12.37
C TYR A 28 37.87 34.81 -13.00
N GLY A 29 37.58 35.10 -14.27
CA GLY A 29 36.42 34.60 -15.00
C GLY A 29 36.80 33.56 -16.06
N VAL A 30 36.17 32.39 -15.99
CA VAL A 30 36.15 31.39 -17.06
C VAL A 30 34.94 31.69 -17.92
N ARG A 31 35.13 31.77 -19.24
CA ARG A 31 34.07 32.08 -20.19
C ARG A 31 34.12 31.12 -21.36
N TRP A 32 32.96 30.66 -21.80
CA TRP A 32 32.87 29.74 -22.92
C TRP A 32 31.55 29.93 -23.67
N LEU A 33 31.52 29.45 -24.90
CA LEU A 33 30.38 29.58 -25.81
C LEU A 33 29.85 28.19 -26.16
N THR A 34 28.54 27.97 -26.09
CA THR A 34 27.88 26.75 -26.60
C THR A 34 26.86 27.12 -27.67
N ALA A 35 27.09 26.70 -28.92
CA ALA A 35 26.24 27.01 -30.08
C ALA A 35 25.75 28.49 -30.15
N GLY A 36 26.65 29.45 -29.89
CA GLY A 36 26.33 30.88 -29.94
C GLY A 36 25.87 31.50 -28.62
N LYS A 37 25.66 30.71 -27.56
CA LYS A 37 25.32 31.23 -26.23
C LYS A 37 26.55 31.35 -25.34
N GLU A 38 26.81 32.55 -24.80
CA GLU A 38 27.93 32.79 -23.87
C GLU A 38 27.56 32.41 -22.44
N HIS A 39 28.52 31.77 -21.76
CA HIS A 39 28.45 31.37 -20.35
C HIS A 39 29.68 31.89 -19.62
N SER A 40 29.54 32.19 -18.32
CA SER A 40 30.67 32.65 -17.52
C SER A 40 30.56 32.24 -16.05
N GLU A 41 31.71 31.87 -15.47
CA GLU A 41 31.85 31.56 -14.04
C GLU A 41 33.06 32.32 -13.47
N TRP A 42 32.89 32.90 -12.28
CA TRP A 42 33.90 33.76 -11.65
C TRP A 42 34.39 33.20 -10.32
N TYR A 43 35.71 33.24 -10.11
CA TYR A 43 36.42 32.60 -9.01
C TYR A 43 37.31 33.58 -8.24
N ARG A 44 37.57 33.25 -6.96
CA ARG A 44 38.42 34.04 -6.05
C ARG A 44 39.90 33.97 -6.41
N THR A 45 40.37 32.83 -6.92
CA THR A 45 41.78 32.60 -7.28
C THR A 45 41.92 32.16 -8.73
N LYS A 46 43.06 32.50 -9.35
CA LYS A 46 43.38 32.10 -10.73
C LYS A 46 43.49 30.57 -10.84
N ALA A 47 43.96 29.90 -9.79
CA ALA A 47 44.08 28.44 -9.74
C ALA A 47 42.72 27.74 -9.84
N LEU A 48 41.69 28.21 -9.12
CA LEU A 48 40.33 27.65 -9.22
C LEU A 48 39.73 27.85 -10.63
N ALA A 49 39.93 29.03 -11.21
CA ALA A 49 39.50 29.31 -12.58
C ALA A 49 40.24 28.45 -13.61
N ASN A 50 41.54 28.23 -13.45
CA ASN A 50 42.33 27.33 -14.30
C ASN A 50 41.82 25.88 -14.20
N ASN A 51 41.56 25.39 -12.98
CA ASN A 51 41.02 24.05 -12.78
C ASN A 51 39.67 23.87 -13.50
N ARG A 52 38.72 24.82 -13.31
CA ARG A 52 37.44 24.79 -14.02
C ARG A 52 37.62 24.79 -15.54
N ARG A 53 38.46 25.68 -16.07
CA ARG A 53 38.75 25.76 -17.51
C ARG A 53 39.30 24.43 -18.03
N SER A 54 40.23 23.81 -17.32
CA SER A 54 40.78 22.51 -17.67
C SER A 54 39.70 21.42 -17.70
N ASN A 55 38.78 21.40 -16.74
CA ASN A 55 37.68 20.41 -16.72
C ASN A 55 36.76 20.57 -17.96
N LEU A 56 36.42 21.82 -18.32
CA LEU A 56 35.63 22.08 -19.53
C LEU A 56 36.35 21.63 -20.81
N ILE A 57 37.67 21.86 -20.89
CA ILE A 57 38.49 21.42 -22.03
C ILE A 57 38.54 19.88 -22.09
N GLN A 58 38.72 19.22 -20.96
CA GLN A 58 38.71 17.76 -20.88
C GLN A 58 37.37 17.17 -21.32
N ALA A 59 36.24 17.75 -20.90
CA ALA A 59 34.93 17.31 -21.34
C ALA A 59 34.77 17.40 -22.87
N THR A 60 35.26 18.49 -23.49
CA THR A 60 35.30 18.60 -24.96
C THR A 60 36.21 17.56 -25.59
N GLN A 61 37.40 17.30 -25.02
CA GLN A 61 38.34 16.29 -25.51
C GLN A 61 37.80 14.86 -25.41
N ASN A 62 37.00 14.57 -24.38
CA ASN A 62 36.33 13.29 -24.20
C ASN A 62 35.13 13.09 -25.14
N GLY A 63 34.82 14.07 -25.98
CA GLY A 63 33.69 14.01 -26.91
C GLY A 63 32.33 14.16 -26.22
N GLU A 64 32.25 14.81 -25.06
CA GLU A 64 30.98 15.07 -24.39
C GLU A 64 30.21 16.20 -25.10
N ALA A 65 28.91 16.02 -25.27
CA ALA A 65 28.02 17.10 -25.70
C ALA A 65 27.83 18.10 -24.56
N PHE A 66 27.54 19.37 -24.90
CA PHE A 66 27.22 20.41 -23.93
C PHE A 66 25.76 20.84 -24.08
N ASP A 67 25.09 21.17 -22.98
CA ASP A 67 23.75 21.75 -23.03
C ASP A 67 23.83 23.23 -23.47
N ILE A 68 23.07 23.61 -24.49
CA ILE A 68 23.07 24.99 -25.00
C ILE A 68 22.57 25.96 -23.92
N LYS A 69 21.58 25.57 -23.09
CA LYS A 69 20.93 26.50 -22.15
C LYS A 69 21.80 26.74 -20.92
N SER A 70 22.35 25.69 -20.30
CA SER A 70 23.16 25.79 -19.07
C SER A 70 24.65 25.97 -19.34
N GLY A 71 25.13 25.58 -20.52
CA GLY A 71 26.55 25.61 -20.86
C GLY A 71 27.36 24.47 -20.24
N LEU A 72 26.74 23.52 -19.55
CA LEU A 72 27.45 22.44 -18.88
C LEU A 72 27.70 21.25 -19.82
N PRO A 73 28.82 20.52 -19.65
CA PRO A 73 29.01 19.20 -20.23
C PRO A 73 27.86 18.25 -19.85
N GLU A 74 27.59 17.24 -20.68
CA GLU A 74 26.53 16.26 -20.45
C GLU A 74 26.67 15.57 -19.09
N SER A 75 27.89 15.19 -18.70
CA SER A 75 28.15 14.58 -17.38
C SER A 75 27.74 15.50 -16.24
N GLU A 76 28.13 16.78 -16.29
CA GLU A 76 27.78 17.79 -15.29
C GLU A 76 26.29 18.17 -15.32
N PHE A 77 25.69 18.24 -16.51
CA PHE A 77 24.27 18.50 -16.69
C PHE A 77 23.43 17.40 -16.05
N LYS A 78 23.80 16.13 -16.27
CA LYS A 78 23.21 14.96 -15.60
C LYS A 78 23.49 14.96 -14.10
N LEU A 79 24.64 15.48 -13.66
CA LEU A 79 24.92 15.66 -12.23
C LEU A 79 23.95 16.66 -11.58
N GLN A 80 23.72 17.80 -12.22
CA GLN A 80 22.91 18.90 -11.70
C GLN A 80 21.40 18.64 -11.82
N SER A 81 20.97 17.94 -12.87
CA SER A 81 19.55 17.65 -13.14
C SER A 81 19.07 16.35 -12.51
N ALA A 82 19.92 15.67 -11.73
CA ALA A 82 19.60 14.37 -11.16
C ALA A 82 18.41 14.47 -10.20
N ARG A 83 17.41 13.63 -10.43
CA ARG A 83 16.25 13.58 -9.54
C ARG A 83 16.68 13.07 -8.18
N SER A 84 16.23 13.76 -7.13
CA SER A 84 16.31 13.22 -5.78
C SER A 84 15.29 12.11 -5.56
N LEU A 85 15.49 11.24 -4.56
CA LEU A 85 14.54 10.16 -4.29
C LEU A 85 13.14 10.70 -3.93
N LEU A 86 13.07 11.87 -3.27
CA LEU A 86 11.82 12.58 -3.05
C LEU A 86 11.12 12.92 -4.36
N GLN A 87 11.82 13.56 -5.30
CA GLN A 87 11.23 14.00 -6.58
C GLN A 87 10.74 12.81 -7.38
N LEU A 88 11.55 11.75 -7.49
CA LEU A 88 11.15 10.53 -8.18
C LEU A 88 9.91 9.90 -7.52
N ALA A 89 9.85 9.82 -6.19
CA ALA A 89 8.68 9.31 -5.48
C ALA A 89 7.44 10.19 -5.72
N GLN A 90 7.61 11.50 -5.84
CA GLN A 90 6.52 12.43 -6.12
C GLN A 90 5.98 12.27 -7.55
N GLU A 91 6.85 12.09 -8.54
CA GLU A 91 6.49 11.82 -9.93
C GLU A 91 5.79 10.47 -10.05
N PHE A 92 6.41 9.39 -9.54
CA PHE A 92 5.81 8.05 -9.52
C PHE A 92 4.41 8.02 -8.89
N ILE A 93 4.24 8.67 -7.73
CA ILE A 93 2.93 8.75 -7.09
C ILE A 93 1.96 9.59 -7.94
N GLY A 94 2.43 10.62 -8.63
CA GLY A 94 1.62 11.46 -9.51
C GLY A 94 1.03 10.65 -10.65
N ASP A 95 1.87 9.90 -11.35
CA ASP A 95 1.49 9.05 -12.49
C ASP A 95 0.53 7.95 -12.05
N GLU A 96 0.83 7.28 -10.94
CA GLU A 96 -0.01 6.20 -10.41
C GLU A 96 -1.29 6.70 -9.74
N TRP A 97 -1.42 8.00 -9.41
CA TRP A 97 -2.49 8.49 -8.54
C TRP A 97 -3.87 8.22 -9.12
N GLN A 98 -4.08 8.57 -10.39
CA GLN A 98 -5.39 8.48 -11.03
C GLN A 98 -5.84 7.03 -11.21
N GLU A 99 -4.92 6.15 -11.61
CA GLU A 99 -5.23 4.74 -11.89
C GLU A 99 -5.27 3.86 -10.63
N SER A 100 -4.60 4.29 -9.56
CA SER A 100 -4.55 3.54 -8.31
C SER A 100 -5.82 3.73 -7.48
N ALA A 101 -6.36 2.62 -6.96
CA ALA A 101 -7.35 2.70 -5.90
C ALA A 101 -6.78 3.41 -4.64
N PRO A 102 -7.57 4.14 -3.85
CA PRO A 102 -7.14 4.86 -2.65
C PRO A 102 -6.31 4.07 -1.63
N ASN A 103 -6.60 2.79 -1.42
CA ASN A 103 -5.79 1.95 -0.52
C ASN A 103 -4.44 1.53 -1.13
N THR A 104 -4.30 1.58 -2.45
CA THR A 104 -3.02 1.48 -3.16
C THR A 104 -2.27 2.80 -3.05
N ARG A 105 -2.93 3.95 -3.28
CA ARG A 105 -2.35 5.29 -3.06
C ARG A 105 -1.79 5.44 -1.65
N LYS A 106 -2.59 5.08 -0.63
CA LYS A 106 -2.17 5.02 0.78
C LYS A 106 -0.93 4.17 0.98
N ARG A 107 -0.88 2.99 0.36
CA ARG A 107 0.23 2.05 0.49
C ARG A 107 1.51 2.61 -0.14
N TYR A 108 1.42 3.24 -1.31
CA TYR A 108 2.54 3.91 -1.94
C TYR A 108 3.07 5.03 -1.05
N VAL A 109 2.20 5.94 -0.61
CA VAL A 109 2.57 7.06 0.29
C VAL A 109 3.18 6.55 1.60
N ASP A 110 2.48 5.69 2.35
CA ASP A 110 2.93 5.19 3.65
C ASP A 110 4.26 4.42 3.53
N THR A 111 4.46 3.71 2.42
CA THR A 111 5.68 2.94 2.19
C THR A 111 6.84 3.82 1.75
N LEU A 112 6.64 4.70 0.76
CA LEU A 112 7.70 5.52 0.17
C LEU A 112 8.19 6.62 1.12
N ALA A 113 7.40 7.01 2.11
CA ALA A 113 7.88 7.86 3.20
C ALA A 113 9.07 7.25 3.97
N ILE A 114 9.18 5.92 4.03
CA ILE A 114 10.28 5.23 4.74
C ILE A 114 11.62 5.40 4.00
N PRO A 115 11.77 4.95 2.73
CA PRO A 115 13.03 5.11 2.01
C PRO A 115 13.36 6.58 1.76
N VAL A 116 12.38 7.47 1.53
CA VAL A 116 12.66 8.90 1.35
C VAL A 116 13.21 9.53 2.64
N ALA A 117 12.65 9.20 3.81
CA ALA A 117 13.20 9.68 5.09
C ALA A 117 14.59 9.11 5.42
N ALA A 118 14.89 7.89 4.95
CA ALA A 118 16.15 7.22 5.21
C ALA A 118 17.26 7.58 4.21
N PHE A 119 16.92 8.03 3.00
CA PHE A 119 17.86 8.32 1.91
C PHE A 119 18.15 9.83 1.80
N VAL A 120 18.65 10.38 2.90
CA VAL A 120 18.99 11.79 3.06
C VAL A 120 20.45 11.95 3.48
N ASN A 121 21.05 13.09 3.18
CA ASN A 121 22.37 13.46 3.68
C ASN A 121 22.29 13.72 5.19
N THR A 122 23.05 12.96 5.98
CA THR A 122 23.16 13.18 7.43
C THR A 122 23.93 14.45 7.73
N THR A 123 23.22 15.51 8.11
CA THR A 123 23.77 16.77 8.65
C THR A 123 23.62 16.79 10.18
N LYS A 124 24.17 17.80 10.87
CA LYS A 124 24.06 17.89 12.35
C LYS A 124 22.62 18.11 12.84
N ASP A 125 21.74 18.62 11.99
CA ASP A 125 20.39 19.09 12.35
C ASP A 125 19.29 18.22 11.72
N VAL A 126 19.43 16.89 11.76
CA VAL A 126 18.43 15.96 11.21
C VAL A 126 17.16 15.99 12.08
N PRO A 127 15.98 16.33 11.52
CA PRO A 127 14.72 16.25 12.26
C PRO A 127 14.41 14.82 12.70
N ASP A 128 13.61 14.68 13.76
CA ASP A 128 13.17 13.37 14.23
C ASP A 128 12.48 12.55 13.13
N GLU A 129 12.76 11.25 13.07
CA GLU A 129 12.25 10.35 12.03
C GLU A 129 10.71 10.37 11.97
N ARG A 130 10.04 10.50 13.11
CA ARG A 130 8.57 10.57 13.17
C ARG A 130 8.07 11.85 12.51
N ALA A 131 8.75 12.97 12.72
CA ALA A 131 8.43 14.25 12.10
C ALA A 131 8.64 14.19 10.57
N LEU A 132 9.78 13.64 10.12
CA LEU A 132 10.06 13.42 8.70
C LEU A 132 8.96 12.58 8.03
N ARG A 133 8.68 11.38 8.57
CA ARG A 133 7.65 10.48 8.02
C ARG A 133 6.26 11.09 8.07
N ARG A 134 5.93 11.89 9.09
CA ARG A 134 4.66 12.63 9.15
C ARG A 134 4.57 13.60 7.97
N VAL A 135 5.53 14.51 7.82
CA VAL A 135 5.52 15.51 6.73
C VAL A 135 5.48 14.84 5.34
N LEU A 136 6.22 13.76 5.15
CA LEU A 136 6.17 12.98 3.90
C LEU A 136 4.77 12.41 3.63
N THR A 137 4.12 11.81 4.61
CA THR A 137 2.79 11.17 4.46
C THR A 137 1.61 12.15 4.50
N THR A 138 1.81 13.38 4.98
CA THR A 138 0.74 14.38 5.12
C THR A 138 0.84 15.54 4.14
N CYS A 139 2.02 15.77 3.54
CA CYS A 139 2.26 16.96 2.70
C CYS A 139 2.94 16.61 1.38
N LEU A 140 4.10 15.96 1.43
CA LEU A 140 4.97 15.90 0.25
C LEU A 140 4.60 14.80 -0.75
N LEU A 141 4.21 13.62 -0.28
CA LEU A 141 3.94 12.48 -1.15
C LEU A 141 2.51 12.44 -1.70
N PRO A 142 1.44 12.63 -0.90
CA PRO A 142 0.07 12.61 -1.42
C PRO A 142 -0.16 13.74 -2.43
N LEU A 143 -0.54 13.42 -3.67
CA LEU A 143 -0.64 14.38 -4.77
C LEU A 143 -1.57 15.56 -4.43
N ASN A 144 -2.77 15.25 -3.93
CA ASN A 144 -3.82 16.20 -3.57
C ASN A 144 -3.54 17.03 -2.30
N GLN A 145 -2.38 16.87 -1.65
CA GLN A 145 -2.01 17.63 -0.44
C GLN A 145 -0.77 18.50 -0.62
N ARG A 146 -0.14 18.48 -1.81
CA ARG A 146 1.14 19.17 -2.03
C ARG A 146 1.03 20.68 -1.96
N ASP A 147 -0.13 21.23 -2.35
CA ASP A 147 -0.38 22.68 -2.41
C ASP A 147 -1.07 23.23 -1.15
N ARG A 148 -1.19 22.42 -0.09
CA ARG A 148 -1.82 22.88 1.15
C ARG A 148 -0.95 23.90 1.88
N VAL A 149 -1.60 24.77 2.65
CA VAL A 149 -0.89 25.67 3.56
C VAL A 149 -0.19 24.85 4.64
N LEU A 150 1.11 25.09 4.80
CA LEU A 150 1.97 24.44 5.78
C LEU A 150 2.11 25.30 7.03
N THR A 151 2.21 24.65 8.20
CA THR A 151 2.62 25.36 9.41
C THR A 151 4.11 25.77 9.32
N PRO A 152 4.59 26.75 10.12
CA PRO A 152 6.02 27.11 10.13
C PRO A 152 6.96 25.93 10.42
N GLU A 153 6.54 25.04 11.32
CA GLU A 153 7.27 23.80 11.65
C GLU A 153 7.31 22.84 10.45
N GLU A 154 6.16 22.61 9.81
CA GLU A 154 6.08 21.75 8.60
C GLU A 154 6.93 22.32 7.46
N SER A 155 6.89 23.64 7.25
CA SER A 155 7.68 24.32 6.21
C SER A 155 9.18 24.13 6.41
N THR A 156 9.66 24.26 7.64
CA THR A 156 11.08 24.05 7.99
C THR A 156 11.52 22.62 7.66
N ILE A 157 10.71 21.63 8.02
CA ILE A 157 11.00 20.22 7.74
C ILE A 157 10.93 19.93 6.24
N VAL A 158 9.96 20.52 5.51
CA VAL A 158 9.84 20.37 4.06
C VAL A 158 11.10 20.86 3.34
N GLU A 159 11.57 22.06 3.66
CA GLU A 159 12.78 22.61 3.05
C GLU A 159 14.05 21.82 3.42
N TRP A 160 14.09 21.30 4.65
CA TRP A 160 15.14 20.37 5.05
C TRP A 160 15.11 19.07 4.23
N ILE A 161 13.94 18.43 4.04
CA ILE A 161 13.83 17.19 3.26
C ILE A 161 14.24 17.45 1.80
N LYS A 162 13.77 18.55 1.18
CA LYS A 162 14.10 18.89 -0.21
C LYS A 162 15.62 19.07 -0.41
N SER A 163 16.29 19.72 0.54
CA SER A 163 17.73 19.96 0.47
C SER A 163 18.57 18.74 0.85
N ALA A 164 18.10 17.91 1.77
CA ALA A 164 18.83 16.74 2.26
C ALA A 164 18.62 15.48 1.40
N SER A 165 17.53 15.39 0.63
CA SER A 165 17.20 14.24 -0.23
C SER A 165 18.30 13.93 -1.24
N ARG A 166 18.81 12.70 -1.24
CA ARG A 166 19.93 12.28 -2.08
C ARG A 166 19.48 11.92 -3.52
N PRO A 167 20.36 12.08 -4.52
CA PRO A 167 20.06 11.75 -5.92
C PRO A 167 19.88 10.24 -6.13
N VAL A 168 18.88 9.85 -6.91
CA VAL A 168 18.48 8.44 -7.11
C VAL A 168 19.63 7.60 -7.69
N ARG A 169 20.44 8.17 -8.58
CA ARG A 169 21.59 7.49 -9.20
C ARG A 169 22.57 6.85 -8.21
N GLU A 170 22.65 7.34 -6.97
CA GLU A 170 23.50 6.75 -5.93
C GLU A 170 23.03 5.34 -5.53
N LEU A 171 21.76 5.00 -5.78
CA LEU A 171 21.23 3.65 -5.61
C LEU A 171 21.74 2.65 -6.65
N ALA A 172 22.47 3.08 -7.69
CA ALA A 172 23.25 2.16 -8.51
C ALA A 172 24.30 1.40 -7.67
N SER A 173 24.73 1.96 -6.53
CA SER A 173 25.55 1.27 -5.55
C SER A 173 24.76 0.17 -4.84
N LYS A 174 25.28 -1.06 -4.87
CA LYS A 174 24.72 -2.20 -4.13
C LYS A 174 24.68 -1.95 -2.62
N VAL A 175 25.65 -1.20 -2.08
CA VAL A 175 25.73 -0.86 -0.66
C VAL A 175 24.58 0.05 -0.26
N GLU A 176 24.36 1.12 -1.03
CA GLU A 176 23.28 2.07 -0.78
C GLU A 176 21.90 1.43 -0.92
N THR A 177 21.69 0.60 -1.95
CA THR A 177 20.44 -0.16 -2.10
C THR A 177 20.23 -1.14 -0.94
N ALA A 178 21.27 -1.83 -0.46
CA ALA A 178 21.16 -2.71 0.70
C ALA A 178 20.83 -1.93 1.99
N ASN A 179 21.40 -0.75 2.18
CA ASN A 179 21.07 0.15 3.30
C ASN A 179 19.60 0.56 3.25
N LEU A 180 19.12 0.96 2.07
CA LEU A 180 17.73 1.37 1.88
C LEU A 180 16.74 0.21 2.14
N LEU A 181 17.05 -0.99 1.65
CA LEU A 181 16.24 -2.19 1.91
C LEU A 181 16.20 -2.53 3.41
N ARG A 182 17.30 -2.35 4.14
CA ARG A 182 17.33 -2.53 5.60
C ARG A 182 16.44 -1.50 6.31
N ALA A 183 16.41 -0.25 5.86
CA ALA A 183 15.52 0.76 6.42
C ALA A 183 14.04 0.40 6.19
N VAL A 184 13.68 -0.05 4.99
CA VAL A 184 12.32 -0.45 4.63
C VAL A 184 11.81 -1.65 5.43
N ALA A 185 12.70 -2.55 5.83
CA ALA A 185 12.39 -3.72 6.66
C ALA A 185 12.12 -3.39 8.14
N LYS A 186 12.33 -2.14 8.59
CA LYS A 186 12.12 -1.72 9.98
C LYS A 186 10.85 -0.89 10.15
N ASN A 187 10.24 -0.97 11.33
CA ASN A 187 9.16 -0.09 11.77
C ASN A 187 9.73 1.19 12.41
N LEU A 188 8.87 2.17 12.65
CA LEU A 188 9.20 3.31 13.52
C LEU A 188 9.72 2.78 14.87
N GLY A 189 10.88 3.28 15.32
CA GLY A 189 11.56 2.78 16.52
C GLY A 189 12.47 1.56 16.28
N GLY A 190 12.72 1.17 15.04
CA GLY A 190 13.83 0.27 14.66
C GLY A 190 13.56 -1.24 14.74
N LYS A 191 12.41 -1.68 15.30
CA LYS A 191 12.00 -3.09 15.32
C LYS A 191 11.73 -3.63 13.91
N SER A 192 12.03 -4.90 13.67
CA SER A 192 11.72 -5.55 12.39
C SER A 192 10.21 -5.55 12.08
N ALA A 193 9.86 -5.26 10.83
CA ALA A 193 8.51 -5.39 10.35
C ALA A 193 8.13 -6.86 10.12
N ALA A 194 6.83 -7.18 10.20
CA ALA A 194 6.33 -8.52 9.89
C ALA A 194 6.69 -8.92 8.45
N ALA A 195 6.89 -10.23 8.20
CA ALA A 195 7.35 -10.74 6.90
C ALA A 195 6.50 -10.24 5.71
N TRP A 196 5.17 -10.27 5.86
CA TRP A 196 4.24 -9.73 4.85
C TRP A 196 4.44 -8.23 4.60
N THR A 197 4.62 -7.45 5.67
CA THR A 197 4.86 -6.01 5.59
C THR A 197 6.18 -5.72 4.87
N THR A 198 7.26 -6.42 5.22
CA THR A 198 8.56 -6.29 4.57
C THR A 198 8.48 -6.64 3.08
N ARG A 199 7.79 -7.72 2.72
CA ARG A 199 7.56 -8.12 1.32
C ARG A 199 6.79 -7.04 0.57
N THR A 200 5.70 -6.54 1.15
CA THR A 200 4.86 -5.50 0.53
C THR A 200 5.67 -4.23 0.32
N ARG A 201 6.42 -3.78 1.32
CA ARG A 201 7.21 -2.56 1.21
C ARG A 201 8.34 -2.68 0.21
N ARG A 202 9.02 -3.83 0.15
CA ARG A 202 10.02 -4.13 -0.89
C ARG A 202 9.40 -4.10 -2.29
N GLY A 203 8.18 -4.61 -2.46
CA GLY A 203 7.47 -4.56 -3.74
C GLY A 203 7.21 -3.13 -4.22
N VAL A 204 6.76 -2.23 -3.33
CA VAL A 204 6.57 -0.82 -3.67
C VAL A 204 7.91 -0.14 -4.01
N LEU A 205 8.97 -0.41 -3.24
CA LEU A 205 10.30 0.12 -3.57
C LEU A 205 10.79 -0.40 -4.93
N HIS A 206 10.51 -1.66 -5.25
CA HIS A 206 10.83 -2.22 -6.56
C HIS A 206 10.09 -1.45 -7.67
N HIS A 207 8.80 -1.15 -7.51
CA HIS A 207 8.05 -0.38 -8.52
C HIS A 207 8.65 1.02 -8.72
N LEU A 208 8.94 1.74 -7.62
CA LEU A 208 9.58 3.06 -7.70
C LEU A 208 10.94 3.00 -8.44
N LEU A 209 11.75 1.98 -8.17
CA LEU A 209 13.07 1.85 -8.82
C LEU A 209 13.00 1.25 -10.22
N SER A 210 11.88 0.63 -10.61
CA SER A 210 11.58 0.35 -12.02
C SER A 210 11.20 1.63 -12.75
N TYR A 211 10.34 2.47 -12.15
CA TYR A 211 10.05 3.81 -12.67
C TYR A 211 11.31 4.67 -12.82
N ALA A 212 12.30 4.54 -11.91
CA ALA A 212 13.60 5.18 -12.07
C ALA A 212 14.38 4.73 -13.32
N VAL A 213 14.21 3.47 -13.74
CA VAL A 213 14.81 2.94 -14.97
C VAL A 213 14.09 3.52 -16.18
N ASP A 214 12.76 3.54 -16.15
CA ASP A 214 11.94 4.12 -17.22
C ASP A 214 12.21 5.63 -17.37
N ALA A 215 12.49 6.33 -16.27
CA ALA A 215 12.91 7.73 -16.24
C ALA A 215 14.40 7.96 -16.54
N GLU A 216 15.14 6.92 -16.92
CA GLU A 216 16.57 6.92 -17.25
C GLU A 216 17.52 7.39 -16.12
N GLU A 217 17.07 7.39 -14.87
CA GLU A 217 17.89 7.71 -13.69
C GLU A 217 18.76 6.52 -13.25
N LEU A 218 18.36 5.29 -13.62
CA LEU A 218 19.07 4.04 -13.35
C LEU A 218 19.12 3.17 -14.61
N VAL A 219 20.22 2.45 -14.80
CA VAL A 219 20.37 1.51 -15.93
C VAL A 219 19.56 0.21 -15.70
N ALA A 220 19.44 -0.22 -14.45
CA ALA A 220 18.71 -1.41 -14.07
C ALA A 220 18.20 -1.29 -12.64
N ASN A 221 17.12 -1.99 -12.31
CA ASN A 221 16.54 -1.96 -10.97
C ASN A 221 17.44 -2.71 -9.97
N PRO A 222 18.08 -2.03 -9.00
CA PRO A 222 19.10 -2.63 -8.13
C PRO A 222 18.51 -3.61 -7.09
N VAL A 223 17.19 -3.62 -6.90
CA VAL A 223 16.52 -4.54 -5.95
C VAL A 223 16.45 -5.97 -6.50
N THR A 224 16.40 -6.14 -7.82
CA THR A 224 16.26 -7.46 -8.48
C THR A 224 17.44 -8.40 -8.17
N GLY A 225 18.67 -7.87 -8.16
CA GLY A 225 19.89 -8.66 -7.95
C GLY A 225 20.25 -8.95 -6.49
N LEU A 226 19.54 -8.37 -5.52
CA LEU A 226 19.82 -8.55 -4.10
C LEU A 226 18.99 -9.71 -3.52
N ARG A 227 19.65 -10.84 -3.29
CA ARG A 227 19.12 -11.99 -2.52
C ARG A 227 18.93 -11.59 -1.06
N ALA A 228 17.83 -10.92 -0.76
CA ALA A 228 17.34 -10.87 0.60
C ALA A 228 16.63 -12.20 0.90
N SER A 229 16.99 -12.85 2.01
CA SER A 229 16.24 -13.95 2.61
C SER A 229 14.84 -13.43 2.99
N VAL A 230 13.91 -13.39 2.04
CA VAL A 230 12.50 -13.16 2.33
C VAL A 230 11.98 -14.48 2.89
N GLN A 231 11.87 -14.54 4.22
CA GLN A 231 11.13 -15.60 4.90
C GLN A 231 9.75 -15.70 4.23
N ARG A 232 9.48 -16.83 3.56
CA ARG A 232 8.18 -17.06 2.92
C ARG A 232 7.16 -17.14 4.05
N GLY A 233 6.36 -16.09 4.22
CA GLY A 233 5.21 -16.16 5.13
C GLY A 233 4.26 -17.24 4.64
N ASN A 234 3.73 -18.04 5.56
CA ASN A 234 2.78 -19.08 5.20
C ASN A 234 1.49 -18.42 4.73
N SER A 235 1.04 -18.74 3.52
CA SER A 235 -0.22 -18.21 2.96
C SER A 235 -1.41 -19.10 3.31
N GLU A 236 -1.15 -20.24 3.93
CA GLU A 236 -2.11 -21.25 4.32
C GLU A 236 -2.85 -20.85 5.60
N VAL A 237 -4.12 -21.22 5.68
CA VAL A 237 -4.92 -21.11 6.90
C VAL A 237 -4.34 -22.02 7.98
N ASP A 238 -4.20 -21.49 9.19
CA ASP A 238 -3.92 -22.31 10.38
C ASP A 238 -5.23 -23.02 10.79
N PRO A 239 -5.32 -24.36 10.72
CA PRO A 239 -6.53 -25.08 11.09
C PRO A 239 -6.98 -24.80 12.53
N ARG A 240 -6.06 -24.42 13.43
CA ARG A 240 -6.37 -24.08 14.84
C ARG A 240 -7.14 -22.77 14.98
N ALA A 241 -7.13 -21.92 13.96
CA ALA A 241 -7.88 -20.67 13.94
C ALA A 241 -9.35 -20.85 13.51
N VAL A 242 -9.68 -22.01 12.91
CA VAL A 242 -10.97 -22.26 12.27
C VAL A 242 -12.00 -22.82 13.26
N LEU A 243 -13.18 -22.19 13.33
CA LEU A 243 -14.32 -22.67 14.11
C LEU A 243 -14.97 -23.88 13.47
N ASN A 244 -15.42 -24.82 14.30
CA ASN A 244 -16.32 -25.89 13.84
C ASN A 244 -17.81 -25.46 13.86
N THR A 245 -18.66 -26.32 13.31
CA THR A 245 -20.10 -26.07 13.14
C THR A 245 -20.88 -25.92 14.45
N ARG A 246 -20.34 -26.36 15.59
CA ARG A 246 -20.94 -26.15 16.93
C ARG A 246 -20.45 -24.87 17.58
N GLN A 247 -19.16 -24.57 17.46
CA GLN A 247 -18.53 -23.39 18.06
C GLN A 247 -18.99 -22.08 17.40
N ALA A 248 -19.21 -22.07 16.08
CA ALA A 248 -19.59 -20.86 15.39
C ALA A 248 -20.94 -20.28 15.83
N PRO A 249 -22.06 -21.05 15.90
CA PRO A 249 -23.32 -20.56 16.45
C PRO A 249 -23.22 -20.08 17.91
N GLN A 250 -22.41 -20.76 18.74
CA GLN A 250 -22.18 -20.35 20.13
C GLN A 250 -21.49 -18.98 20.18
N LEU A 251 -20.41 -18.80 19.42
CA LEU A 251 -19.67 -17.55 19.40
C LEU A 251 -20.46 -16.40 18.77
N LEU A 252 -21.25 -16.67 17.73
CA LEU A 252 -22.18 -15.70 17.17
C LEU A 252 -23.21 -15.27 18.23
N SER A 253 -23.80 -16.22 18.97
CA SER A 253 -24.74 -15.90 20.05
C SER A 253 -24.10 -15.04 21.14
N ALA A 254 -22.83 -15.29 21.48
CA ALA A 254 -22.08 -14.50 22.45
C ALA A 254 -21.93 -13.01 22.07
N VAL A 255 -22.03 -12.66 20.79
CA VAL A 255 -22.05 -11.25 20.33
C VAL A 255 -23.19 -10.46 20.99
N THR A 256 -24.35 -11.09 21.21
CA THR A 256 -25.52 -10.43 21.83
C THR A 256 -25.36 -10.14 23.33
N TYR A 257 -24.38 -10.80 23.96
CA TYR A 257 -24.01 -10.59 25.36
C TYR A 257 -22.74 -9.75 25.50
N ALA A 258 -22.04 -9.47 24.41
CA ALA A 258 -20.81 -8.70 24.40
C ALA A 258 -21.07 -7.20 24.62
N GLY A 259 -20.13 -6.53 25.28
CA GLY A 259 -20.20 -5.09 25.56
C GLY A 259 -20.26 -4.78 27.04
N THR A 260 -20.43 -3.49 27.36
CA THR A 260 -20.68 -3.02 28.72
C THR A 260 -22.15 -3.11 29.10
N LYS A 261 -23.05 -3.20 28.10
CA LYS A 261 -24.49 -3.40 28.28
C LYS A 261 -24.94 -4.55 27.38
N ARG A 262 -25.84 -5.39 27.88
CA ARG A 262 -26.50 -6.43 27.08
C ARG A 262 -27.19 -5.77 25.88
N GLY A 263 -27.08 -6.38 24.70
CA GLY A 263 -27.67 -5.83 23.48
C GLY A 263 -26.81 -4.81 22.73
N GLN A 264 -25.67 -4.38 23.29
CA GLN A 264 -24.83 -3.32 22.70
C GLN A 264 -24.38 -3.63 21.26
N TYR A 265 -24.15 -4.91 20.95
CA TYR A 265 -23.67 -5.37 19.65
C TYR A 265 -24.65 -6.28 18.92
N ASP A 266 -25.94 -6.32 19.29
CA ASP A 266 -26.93 -7.21 18.64
C ASP A 266 -27.01 -6.99 17.13
N TYR A 267 -26.88 -5.75 16.67
CA TYR A 267 -26.85 -5.40 15.25
C TYR A 267 -25.65 -6.00 14.49
N LEU A 268 -24.61 -6.46 15.19
CA LEU A 268 -23.45 -7.16 14.60
C LEU A 268 -23.63 -8.68 14.57
N TYR A 269 -24.65 -9.23 15.21
CA TYR A 269 -24.92 -10.67 15.16
C TYR A 269 -25.09 -11.15 13.72
N ALA A 270 -25.99 -10.49 12.96
CA ALA A 270 -26.19 -10.79 11.56
C ALA A 270 -24.96 -10.41 10.71
N PHE A 271 -24.19 -9.38 11.09
CA PHE A 271 -22.96 -9.00 10.40
C PHE A 271 -21.94 -10.16 10.39
N PHE A 272 -21.67 -10.75 11.55
CA PHE A 272 -20.76 -11.90 11.66
C PHE A 272 -21.38 -13.18 11.09
N ALA A 273 -22.70 -13.37 11.22
CA ALA A 273 -23.40 -14.51 10.63
C ALA A 273 -23.26 -14.53 9.09
N VAL A 274 -23.34 -13.37 8.44
CA VAL A 274 -23.10 -13.24 7.00
C VAL A 274 -21.66 -13.64 6.63
N MET A 275 -20.68 -13.24 7.44
CA MET A 275 -19.27 -13.64 7.22
C MET A 275 -19.09 -15.16 7.36
N TYR A 276 -19.78 -15.79 8.31
CA TYR A 276 -19.65 -17.22 8.59
C TYR A 276 -20.46 -18.11 7.64
N TYR A 277 -21.71 -17.78 7.36
CA TYR A 277 -22.57 -18.62 6.52
C TYR A 277 -22.50 -18.28 5.04
N GLY A 278 -22.16 -17.05 4.68
CA GLY A 278 -21.98 -16.62 3.29
C GLY A 278 -20.52 -16.52 2.86
N ALA A 279 -19.57 -16.73 3.78
CA ALA A 279 -18.14 -16.52 3.55
C ALA A 279 -17.79 -15.08 3.12
N LEU A 280 -18.58 -14.04 3.39
CA LEU A 280 -18.31 -12.69 2.90
C LEU A 280 -17.16 -12.00 3.66
N ARG A 281 -16.46 -11.08 2.98
CA ARG A 281 -15.50 -10.19 3.64
C ARG A 281 -16.21 -9.08 4.43
N PRO A 282 -15.63 -8.55 5.53
CA PRO A 282 -16.25 -7.44 6.27
C PRO A 282 -16.60 -6.22 5.40
N CYS A 283 -15.81 -5.95 4.35
CA CYS A 283 -16.07 -4.88 3.39
C CYS A 283 -17.27 -5.15 2.48
N GLU A 284 -17.54 -6.42 2.17
CA GLU A 284 -18.70 -6.83 1.38
C GLU A 284 -19.96 -6.76 2.26
N VAL A 285 -19.89 -7.28 3.49
CA VAL A 285 -21.01 -7.22 4.46
C VAL A 285 -21.48 -5.78 4.71
N ASN A 286 -20.55 -4.85 4.84
CA ASN A 286 -20.85 -3.43 5.05
C ASN A 286 -21.64 -2.74 3.91
N ARG A 287 -21.75 -3.35 2.72
CA ARG A 287 -22.47 -2.78 1.58
C ARG A 287 -23.76 -3.50 1.23
N ILE A 288 -24.07 -4.63 1.84
CA ILE A 288 -25.29 -5.37 1.54
C ILE A 288 -26.50 -4.46 1.76
N ARG A 289 -27.31 -4.34 0.72
CA ARG A 289 -28.60 -3.65 0.76
C ARG A 289 -29.74 -4.66 0.77
N GLU A 290 -30.90 -4.22 1.22
CA GLU A 290 -32.09 -5.06 1.24
C GLU A 290 -32.48 -5.54 -0.17
N VAL A 291 -32.32 -4.68 -1.18
CA VAL A 291 -32.54 -5.02 -2.59
C VAL A 291 -31.58 -6.08 -3.14
N ASP A 292 -30.45 -6.30 -2.46
CA ASP A 292 -29.45 -7.31 -2.84
C ASP A 292 -29.74 -8.69 -2.18
N CYS A 293 -30.84 -8.82 -1.43
CA CYS A 293 -31.13 -10.00 -0.60
C CYS A 293 -32.43 -10.70 -1.03
N GLU A 294 -32.31 -11.95 -1.47
CA GLU A 294 -33.45 -12.84 -1.64
C GLU A 294 -33.63 -13.68 -0.37
N LEU A 295 -34.65 -13.34 0.42
CA LEU A 295 -34.86 -13.91 1.77
C LEU A 295 -36.24 -14.60 1.89
N PRO A 296 -36.42 -15.80 1.31
CA PRO A 296 -37.69 -16.52 1.38
C PRO A 296 -38.07 -16.88 2.82
N GLU A 297 -39.36 -17.19 3.06
CA GLU A 297 -39.84 -17.57 4.40
C GLU A 297 -39.24 -18.91 4.86
N THR A 298 -39.03 -19.82 3.93
CA THR A 298 -38.40 -21.13 4.14
C THR A 298 -37.43 -21.45 3.01
N GLY A 299 -36.45 -22.30 3.27
CA GLY A 299 -35.47 -22.70 2.26
C GLY A 299 -34.24 -21.79 2.16
N TRP A 300 -33.48 -22.00 1.09
CA TRP A 300 -32.26 -21.25 0.77
C TRP A 300 -32.62 -19.89 0.20
N GLY A 301 -31.80 -18.89 0.51
CA GLY A 301 -31.87 -17.57 -0.10
C GLY A 301 -30.63 -17.26 -0.91
N GLU A 302 -30.52 -16.02 -1.37
CA GLU A 302 -29.38 -15.55 -2.15
C GLU A 302 -28.97 -14.12 -1.75
N LEU A 303 -27.67 -13.85 -1.81
CA LEU A 303 -27.11 -12.50 -1.73
C LEU A 303 -26.45 -12.12 -3.07
N LEU A 304 -26.87 -11.01 -3.65
CA LEU A 304 -26.29 -10.46 -4.87
C LEU A 304 -25.20 -9.45 -4.54
N LEU A 305 -23.94 -9.81 -4.74
CA LEU A 305 -22.82 -8.92 -4.39
C LEU A 305 -22.37 -8.14 -5.62
N SER A 306 -22.67 -6.84 -5.65
CA SER A 306 -22.30 -5.91 -6.74
C SER A 306 -21.11 -5.01 -6.38
N LYS A 307 -20.96 -4.63 -5.10
CA LYS A 307 -19.98 -3.64 -4.62
C LYS A 307 -19.36 -4.03 -3.26
N SER A 308 -18.21 -3.44 -2.93
CA SER A 308 -17.55 -3.57 -1.61
C SER A 308 -17.20 -2.19 -1.02
N ALA A 309 -17.28 -2.04 0.32
CA ALA A 309 -16.84 -0.85 1.05
C ALA A 309 -15.41 -1.05 1.57
N SER A 310 -14.43 -0.38 0.98
CA SER A 310 -13.12 -0.30 1.60
C SER A 310 -12.91 1.08 2.18
N ARG A 311 -12.67 1.15 3.50
CA ARG A 311 -12.24 2.39 4.13
C ARG A 311 -10.89 2.78 3.55
N SER A 312 -10.80 4.00 3.04
CA SER A 312 -9.51 4.65 2.78
C SER A 312 -9.57 6.00 3.51
N ASN A 313 -8.45 6.47 4.03
CA ASN A 313 -8.45 7.79 4.67
C ASN A 313 -8.86 8.83 3.63
N ALA A 314 -9.68 9.82 4.00
CA ALA A 314 -10.18 10.88 3.12
C ALA A 314 -9.04 11.55 2.33
N ARG A 315 -7.84 11.66 2.93
CA ARG A 315 -6.64 12.18 2.25
C ARG A 315 -6.26 11.44 0.96
N TYR A 316 -6.63 10.18 0.81
CA TYR A 316 -6.31 9.36 -0.37
C TYR A 316 -7.48 9.25 -1.36
N ILE A 317 -8.57 9.97 -1.12
CA ILE A 317 -9.78 10.00 -1.95
C ILE A 317 -9.96 11.45 -2.44
N ASP A 318 -10.09 11.65 -3.75
CA ASP A 318 -10.16 13.00 -4.32
C ASP A 318 -11.48 13.70 -3.96
N SER A 319 -12.56 12.95 -3.74
CA SER A 319 -13.86 13.48 -3.25
C SER A 319 -13.88 13.85 -1.76
N GLY A 320 -12.83 13.50 -1.00
CA GLY A 320 -12.77 13.75 0.45
C GLY A 320 -13.69 12.87 1.31
N GLU A 321 -14.44 11.94 0.72
CA GLU A 321 -15.28 11.00 1.46
C GLU A 321 -14.43 9.94 2.21
N LEU A 322 -14.92 9.45 3.35
CA LEU A 322 -14.23 8.41 4.15
C LEU A 322 -14.42 6.99 3.60
N TRP A 323 -15.36 6.81 2.67
CA TRP A 323 -15.83 5.51 2.21
C TRP A 323 -16.07 5.51 0.71
N GLU A 324 -15.24 4.75 -0.01
CA GLU A 324 -15.39 4.61 -1.45
C GLU A 324 -16.27 3.39 -1.78
N GLU A 325 -17.12 3.50 -2.80
CA GLU A 325 -17.76 2.36 -3.45
C GLU A 325 -16.75 1.69 -4.39
N ARG A 326 -16.49 0.40 -4.18
CA ARG A 326 -15.60 -0.37 -5.06
C ARG A 326 -16.33 -1.49 -5.76
N ASN A 327 -15.89 -1.79 -6.98
CA ASN A 327 -16.17 -3.06 -7.62
C ASN A 327 -15.52 -4.22 -6.83
N LEU A 328 -16.06 -5.43 -7.00
CA LEU A 328 -15.48 -6.62 -6.40
C LEU A 328 -14.03 -6.82 -6.88
N LYS A 329 -13.14 -7.16 -5.94
CA LYS A 329 -11.69 -7.30 -6.19
C LYS A 329 -11.43 -8.28 -7.35
N ARG A 330 -10.67 -7.84 -8.37
CA ARG A 330 -10.22 -8.60 -9.57
C ARG A 330 -11.29 -8.90 -10.63
N ARG A 331 -12.38 -8.14 -10.74
CA ARG A 331 -13.36 -8.31 -11.83
C ARG A 331 -13.60 -7.01 -12.59
N ALA A 332 -14.08 -7.14 -13.82
CA ALA A 332 -14.56 -6.04 -14.63
C ALA A 332 -15.63 -5.23 -13.89
N GLU A 333 -15.76 -3.96 -14.26
CA GLU A 333 -16.77 -3.05 -13.72
C GLU A 333 -18.18 -3.65 -13.80
N GLY A 334 -18.94 -3.62 -12.69
CA GLY A 334 -20.32 -4.13 -12.66
C GLY A 334 -20.51 -5.64 -12.46
N ALA A 335 -19.46 -6.44 -12.25
CA ALA A 335 -19.61 -7.88 -12.05
C ALA A 335 -20.33 -8.22 -10.73
N VAL A 336 -21.61 -8.58 -10.81
CA VAL A 336 -22.40 -9.14 -9.70
C VAL A 336 -22.08 -10.61 -9.52
N ARG A 337 -21.96 -11.09 -8.27
CA ARG A 337 -21.90 -12.53 -7.99
C ARG A 337 -23.03 -12.97 -7.05
N PRO A 338 -23.84 -13.97 -7.44
CA PRO A 338 -24.79 -14.58 -6.54
C PRO A 338 -24.05 -15.41 -5.48
N VAL A 339 -24.50 -15.33 -4.24
CA VAL A 339 -24.02 -16.17 -3.13
C VAL A 339 -25.23 -16.84 -2.50
N PRO A 340 -25.44 -18.16 -2.74
CA PRO A 340 -26.52 -18.88 -2.08
C PRO A 340 -26.25 -18.94 -0.59
N ILE A 341 -27.26 -18.59 0.21
CA ILE A 341 -27.18 -18.53 1.67
C ILE A 341 -28.10 -19.57 2.31
N PRO A 342 -27.63 -20.29 3.35
CA PRO A 342 -28.41 -21.36 3.95
C PRO A 342 -29.61 -20.80 4.72
N PRO A 343 -30.67 -21.62 4.95
CA PRO A 343 -31.89 -21.20 5.64
C PRO A 343 -31.66 -20.56 7.02
N VAL A 344 -30.59 -20.97 7.72
CA VAL A 344 -30.20 -20.37 9.00
C VAL A 344 -29.80 -18.90 8.85
N LEU A 345 -29.05 -18.55 7.80
CA LEU A 345 -28.66 -17.15 7.56
C LEU A 345 -29.87 -16.32 7.09
N VAL A 346 -30.75 -16.90 6.28
CA VAL A 346 -32.00 -16.24 5.86
C VAL A 346 -32.83 -15.81 7.07
N ARG A 347 -33.04 -16.71 8.05
CA ARG A 347 -33.76 -16.38 9.29
C ARG A 347 -33.08 -15.27 10.09
N ILE A 348 -31.75 -15.30 10.18
CA ILE A 348 -30.97 -14.28 10.89
C ILE A 348 -31.11 -12.92 10.21
N LEU A 349 -31.05 -12.86 8.87
CA LEU A 349 -31.21 -11.62 8.11
C LEU A 349 -32.63 -11.07 8.19
N ARG A 350 -33.66 -11.93 8.11
CA ARG A 350 -35.06 -11.52 8.32
C ARG A 350 -35.28 -10.95 9.73
N TRP A 351 -34.72 -11.60 10.76
CA TRP A 351 -34.73 -11.07 12.12
C TRP A 351 -34.04 -9.71 12.19
N HIS A 352 -32.86 -9.57 11.61
CA HIS A 352 -32.10 -8.31 11.62
C HIS A 352 -32.87 -7.17 10.96
N LEU A 353 -33.47 -7.41 9.79
CA LEU A 353 -34.30 -6.43 9.09
C LEU A 353 -35.51 -6.02 9.94
N LYS A 354 -36.20 -6.98 10.56
CA LYS A 354 -37.34 -6.70 11.44
C LYS A 354 -36.94 -5.88 12.68
N THR A 355 -35.76 -6.14 13.25
CA THR A 355 -35.32 -5.51 14.51
C THR A 355 -34.63 -4.17 14.31
N PHE A 356 -33.80 -4.03 13.27
CA PHE A 356 -32.94 -2.86 13.06
C PHE A 356 -33.28 -2.04 11.82
N GLY A 357 -34.14 -2.55 10.92
CA GLY A 357 -34.47 -1.92 9.65
C GLY A 357 -33.27 -1.77 8.71
N THR A 358 -33.36 -0.80 7.80
CA THR A 358 -32.30 -0.42 6.85
C THR A 358 -31.88 1.04 7.05
N THR A 359 -30.76 1.44 6.46
CA THR A 359 -30.42 2.87 6.34
C THR A 359 -31.29 3.52 5.26
N ALA A 360 -31.28 4.86 5.18
CA ALA A 360 -31.93 5.59 4.08
C ALA A 360 -31.44 5.15 2.68
N ASP A 361 -30.19 4.71 2.55
CA ASP A 361 -29.62 4.16 1.32
C ASP A 361 -29.76 2.62 1.20
N GLY A 362 -30.61 2.00 2.02
CA GLY A 362 -30.99 0.59 1.93
C GLY A 362 -30.01 -0.41 2.55
N ARG A 363 -28.90 0.02 3.16
CA ARG A 363 -27.91 -0.88 3.79
C ARG A 363 -28.46 -1.55 5.04
N LEU A 364 -28.13 -2.84 5.19
CA LEU A 364 -28.50 -3.62 6.37
C LEU A 364 -27.73 -3.17 7.62
N PHE A 365 -26.45 -2.83 7.47
CA PHE A 365 -25.55 -2.55 8.60
C PHE A 365 -25.06 -1.11 8.60
N ARG A 366 -25.00 -0.52 9.80
CA ARG A 366 -24.61 0.88 10.03
C ARG A 366 -23.84 1.04 11.35
N GLY A 367 -22.89 1.95 11.38
CA GLY A 367 -22.29 2.42 12.62
C GLY A 367 -23.33 3.22 13.42
N THR A 368 -23.45 2.92 14.71
CA THR A 368 -24.47 3.53 15.58
C THR A 368 -24.27 5.03 15.81
N ILE A 369 -23.04 5.53 15.67
CA ILE A 369 -22.71 6.96 15.87
C ILE A 369 -22.81 7.73 14.55
N SER A 370 -22.20 7.23 13.47
CA SER A 370 -22.06 7.98 12.21
C SER A 370 -23.15 7.70 11.18
N GLY A 371 -23.95 6.64 11.34
CA GLY A 371 -24.87 6.14 10.30
C GLY A 371 -24.18 5.55 9.04
N GLY A 372 -22.86 5.74 8.90
CA GLY A 372 -22.04 5.19 7.83
C GLY A 372 -21.73 3.69 8.01
N PRO A 373 -20.86 3.09 7.18
CA PRO A 373 -20.44 1.71 7.33
C PRO A 373 -19.84 1.39 8.71
N VAL A 374 -20.00 0.14 9.17
CA VAL A 374 -19.43 -0.34 10.44
C VAL A 374 -17.91 -0.34 10.34
N SER A 375 -17.26 0.43 11.21
CA SER A 375 -15.81 0.53 11.23
C SER A 375 -15.13 -0.75 11.71
N ALA A 376 -13.93 -1.01 11.21
CA ALA A 376 -13.12 -2.17 11.63
C ALA A 376 -12.85 -2.19 13.12
N THR A 377 -12.55 -1.05 13.72
CA THR A 377 -12.34 -0.90 15.16
C THR A 377 -13.57 -1.37 15.95
N VAL A 378 -14.78 -1.07 15.47
CA VAL A 378 -16.02 -1.44 16.16
C VAL A 378 -16.25 -2.95 16.09
N TYR A 379 -16.23 -3.56 14.90
CA TYR A 379 -16.49 -4.99 14.81
C TYR A 379 -15.34 -5.83 15.40
N THR A 380 -14.07 -5.39 15.32
CA THR A 380 -12.96 -6.12 15.97
C THR A 380 -13.02 -6.03 17.50
N ASP A 381 -13.47 -4.90 18.05
CA ASP A 381 -13.70 -4.76 19.49
C ASP A 381 -14.86 -5.64 19.97
N ALA A 382 -15.98 -5.62 19.25
CA ALA A 382 -17.12 -6.47 19.52
C ALA A 382 -16.74 -7.96 19.47
N TRP A 383 -15.96 -8.37 18.46
CA TRP A 383 -15.49 -9.74 18.31
C TRP A 383 -14.59 -10.18 19.46
N ARG A 384 -13.62 -9.34 19.84
CA ARG A 384 -12.73 -9.61 20.98
C ARG A 384 -13.52 -9.84 22.27
N LYS A 385 -14.57 -9.04 22.50
CA LYS A 385 -15.46 -9.18 23.65
C LYS A 385 -16.33 -10.45 23.56
N ALA A 386 -16.86 -10.76 22.38
CA ALA A 386 -17.62 -11.98 22.15
C ALA A 386 -16.78 -13.24 22.41
N ARG A 387 -15.51 -13.28 21.98
CA ARG A 387 -14.58 -14.39 22.29
C ARG A 387 -14.43 -14.65 23.78
N LYS A 388 -14.30 -13.60 24.60
CA LYS A 388 -14.17 -13.73 26.06
C LYS A 388 -15.40 -14.34 26.74
N ILE A 389 -16.57 -14.19 26.13
CA ILE A 389 -17.84 -14.70 26.66
C ILE A 389 -18.16 -16.09 26.09
N GLY A 390 -17.92 -16.27 24.79
CA GLY A 390 -18.33 -17.46 24.04
C GLY A 390 -17.31 -18.60 23.99
N LEU A 391 -16.07 -18.37 24.41
CA LEU A 391 -15.00 -19.38 24.42
C LEU A 391 -14.54 -19.67 25.86
N SER A 392 -14.05 -20.89 26.08
CA SER A 392 -13.34 -21.19 27.34
C SER A 392 -12.05 -20.36 27.43
N PRO A 393 -11.50 -20.11 28.64
CA PRO A 393 -10.25 -19.38 28.79
C PRO A 393 -9.08 -19.95 27.96
N LEU A 394 -9.02 -21.28 27.84
CA LEU A 394 -8.00 -21.96 27.03
C LEU A 394 -8.20 -21.71 25.52
N GLN A 395 -9.45 -21.74 25.06
CA GLN A 395 -9.78 -21.46 23.66
C GLN A 395 -9.56 -19.98 23.30
N GLU A 396 -9.89 -19.05 24.20
CA GLU A 396 -9.70 -17.61 24.01
C GLU A 396 -8.21 -17.24 23.89
N ALA A 397 -7.35 -17.88 24.69
CA ALA A 397 -5.89 -17.73 24.63
C ALA A 397 -5.27 -18.39 23.39
N SER A 398 -6.00 -19.27 22.69
CA SER A 398 -5.55 -19.93 21.47
C SER A 398 -5.80 -19.07 20.22
N PRO A 399 -5.23 -19.45 19.05
CA PRO A 399 -5.53 -18.79 17.77
C PRO A 399 -6.99 -18.89 17.30
N LEU A 400 -7.82 -19.71 17.97
CA LEU A 400 -9.21 -19.98 17.55
C LEU A 400 -10.02 -18.70 17.39
N ALA A 401 -10.49 -18.46 16.17
CA ALA A 401 -11.30 -17.30 15.82
C ALA A 401 -10.68 -15.95 16.24
N GLY A 402 -9.35 -15.83 16.20
CA GLY A 402 -8.62 -14.65 16.68
C GLY A 402 -9.01 -13.36 15.95
N ASP A 403 -9.31 -13.44 14.65
CA ASP A 403 -9.79 -12.34 13.83
C ASP A 403 -11.22 -12.63 13.31
N PRO A 404 -12.10 -11.63 13.18
CA PRO A 404 -13.39 -11.81 12.49
C PRO A 404 -13.28 -12.49 11.12
N TYR A 405 -12.19 -12.24 10.38
CA TYR A 405 -11.92 -12.85 9.07
C TYR A 405 -11.80 -14.38 9.14
N ASP A 406 -11.48 -14.95 10.31
CA ASP A 406 -11.45 -16.40 10.51
C ASP A 406 -12.84 -17.04 10.31
N LEU A 407 -13.94 -16.28 10.46
CA LEU A 407 -15.29 -16.76 10.13
C LEU A 407 -15.43 -17.13 8.66
N ARG A 408 -14.81 -16.33 7.79
CA ARG A 408 -14.78 -16.62 6.35
C ARG A 408 -13.92 -17.83 6.06
N HIS A 409 -12.80 -17.99 6.75
CA HIS A 409 -11.98 -19.20 6.65
C HIS A 409 -12.76 -20.43 7.11
N ALA A 410 -13.53 -20.32 8.19
CA ALA A 410 -14.40 -21.39 8.68
C ALA A 410 -15.52 -21.74 7.71
N ALA A 411 -16.16 -20.75 7.10
CA ALA A 411 -17.18 -20.94 6.06
C ALA A 411 -16.66 -21.79 4.91
N VAL A 412 -15.55 -21.35 4.31
CA VAL A 412 -14.94 -22.01 3.15
C VAL A 412 -14.43 -23.41 3.51
N SER A 413 -13.81 -23.55 4.68
CA SER A 413 -13.34 -24.86 5.17
C SER A 413 -14.50 -25.83 5.37
N THR A 414 -15.64 -25.34 5.89
CA THR A 414 -16.86 -26.13 6.09
C THR A 414 -17.45 -26.60 4.76
N TRP A 415 -17.51 -25.74 3.74
CA TRP A 415 -18.02 -26.13 2.42
C TRP A 415 -17.13 -27.17 1.74
N LEU A 416 -15.80 -27.01 1.84
CA LEU A 416 -14.85 -28.01 1.34
C LEU A 416 -15.01 -29.35 2.08
N ALA A 417 -15.14 -29.33 3.41
CA ALA A 417 -15.39 -30.54 4.20
C ALA A 417 -16.73 -31.21 3.85
N ALA A 418 -17.75 -30.41 3.52
CA ALA A 418 -19.04 -30.89 3.05
C ALA A 418 -18.99 -31.49 1.63
N GLY A 419 -17.86 -31.38 0.91
CA GLY A 419 -17.67 -31.95 -0.41
C GLY A 419 -18.11 -31.09 -1.57
N VAL A 420 -18.40 -29.82 -1.33
CA VAL A 420 -18.71 -28.88 -2.40
C VAL A 420 -17.47 -28.74 -3.29
N SER A 421 -17.68 -28.75 -4.60
CA SER A 421 -16.57 -28.71 -5.56
C SER A 421 -15.68 -27.46 -5.34
N PRO A 422 -14.34 -27.56 -5.47
CA PRO A 422 -13.45 -26.41 -5.30
C PRO A 422 -13.79 -25.24 -6.24
N ALA A 423 -14.31 -25.51 -7.44
CA ALA A 423 -14.73 -24.49 -8.39
C ALA A 423 -15.91 -23.67 -7.85
N GLU A 424 -16.96 -24.35 -7.38
CA GLU A 424 -18.14 -23.73 -6.80
C GLU A 424 -17.81 -22.99 -5.48
N VAL A 425 -16.98 -23.58 -4.62
CA VAL A 425 -16.50 -22.90 -3.40
C VAL A 425 -15.71 -21.65 -3.75
N ALA A 426 -14.84 -21.70 -4.77
CA ALA A 426 -14.08 -20.53 -5.22
C ALA A 426 -15.00 -19.44 -5.74
N GLU A 427 -16.03 -19.79 -6.52
CA GLU A 427 -17.02 -18.84 -7.03
C GLU A 427 -17.83 -18.18 -5.89
N ARG A 428 -18.41 -19.00 -5.00
CA ARG A 428 -19.18 -18.55 -3.83
C ARG A 428 -18.36 -17.72 -2.85
N ALA A 429 -17.06 -18.00 -2.70
CA ALA A 429 -16.18 -17.21 -1.88
C ALA A 429 -15.64 -15.96 -2.62
N GLY A 430 -15.58 -15.95 -3.95
CA GLY A 430 -14.92 -14.89 -4.72
C GLY A 430 -13.40 -15.03 -4.68
N HIS A 431 -12.92 -16.26 -4.86
CA HIS A 431 -11.52 -16.64 -5.06
C HIS A 431 -11.31 -17.15 -6.50
N THR A 432 -10.04 -17.21 -6.93
CA THR A 432 -9.65 -18.13 -8.00
C THR A 432 -9.40 -19.51 -7.40
N VAL A 433 -9.54 -20.57 -8.20
CA VAL A 433 -9.29 -21.95 -7.74
C VAL A 433 -7.86 -22.11 -7.21
N ASP A 434 -6.86 -21.54 -7.89
CA ASP A 434 -5.45 -21.52 -7.42
C ASP A 434 -5.33 -20.95 -6.00
N VAL A 435 -5.94 -19.78 -5.74
CA VAL A 435 -5.88 -19.13 -4.42
C VAL A 435 -6.59 -20.00 -3.39
N LEU A 436 -7.71 -20.63 -3.74
CA LEU A 436 -8.41 -21.54 -2.83
C LEU A 436 -7.51 -22.71 -2.44
N LEU A 437 -6.95 -23.43 -3.41
CA LEU A 437 -6.10 -24.60 -3.15
C LEU A 437 -4.85 -24.21 -2.36
N LYS A 438 -4.23 -23.09 -2.68
CA LYS A 438 -3.05 -22.59 -1.96
C LYS A 438 -3.33 -22.21 -0.50
N VAL A 439 -4.50 -21.61 -0.23
CA VAL A 439 -4.85 -21.10 1.10
C VAL A 439 -5.43 -22.20 1.99
N TYR A 440 -6.17 -23.16 1.41
CA TYR A 440 -6.91 -24.19 2.15
C TYR A 440 -6.35 -25.61 2.01
N ALA A 441 -5.14 -25.79 1.46
CA ALA A 441 -4.47 -27.09 1.30
C ALA A 441 -4.58 -27.97 2.56
N ARG A 442 -4.24 -27.43 3.73
CA ARG A 442 -4.27 -28.15 5.02
C ARG A 442 -5.66 -28.67 5.42
N VAL A 443 -6.73 -28.03 4.96
CA VAL A 443 -8.11 -28.46 5.23
C VAL A 443 -8.50 -29.62 4.31
N LEU A 444 -7.91 -29.68 3.11
CA LEU A 444 -8.13 -30.75 2.14
C LEU A 444 -7.34 -32.02 2.51
N ASP A 445 -6.13 -31.87 3.06
CA ASP A 445 -5.26 -32.98 3.46
C ASP A 445 -5.92 -33.94 4.47
N GLY A 446 -6.87 -33.46 5.28
CA GLY A 446 -7.58 -34.23 6.30
C GLY A 446 -8.83 -34.99 5.82
N GLN A 447 -9.16 -34.97 4.52
CA GLN A 447 -10.42 -35.53 4.01
C GLN A 447 -10.29 -36.92 3.38
N ARG A 448 -9.16 -37.61 3.55
CA ARG A 448 -8.89 -38.88 2.86
C ARG A 448 -9.99 -39.93 3.03
N GLU A 449 -10.44 -40.17 4.26
CA GLU A 449 -11.49 -41.17 4.54
C GLU A 449 -12.84 -40.76 3.95
N THR A 450 -13.22 -39.49 4.04
CA THR A 450 -14.45 -38.96 3.43
C THR A 450 -14.39 -39.05 1.90
N SER A 451 -13.24 -38.77 1.31
CA SER A 451 -13.02 -38.90 -0.13
C SER A 451 -13.10 -40.36 -0.57
N ASN A 452 -12.49 -41.28 0.17
CA ASN A 452 -12.61 -42.71 -0.09
C ASN A 452 -14.07 -43.16 -0.03
N LYS A 453 -14.81 -42.78 1.02
CA LYS A 453 -16.22 -43.14 1.17
C LYS A 453 -17.09 -42.65 0.00
N ARG A 454 -16.83 -41.43 -0.50
CA ARG A 454 -17.53 -40.91 -1.68
C ARG A 454 -17.17 -41.64 -2.97
N ILE A 455 -15.91 -42.09 -3.09
CA ILE A 455 -15.48 -42.91 -4.23
C ILE A 455 -16.17 -44.27 -4.16
N ASP A 456 -16.21 -44.90 -2.98
CA ASP A 456 -16.89 -46.18 -2.76
C ASP A 456 -18.40 -46.04 -3.08
N GLU A 457 -19.08 -45.03 -2.53
CA GLU A 457 -20.51 -44.74 -2.82
C GLU A 457 -20.79 -44.56 -4.32
N LEU A 458 -19.90 -43.87 -5.05
CA LEU A 458 -20.06 -43.65 -6.49
C LEU A 458 -19.83 -44.94 -7.31
N LEU A 459 -18.84 -45.75 -6.91
CA LEU A 459 -18.53 -47.00 -7.59
C LEU A 459 -19.57 -48.09 -7.30
N ASP A 460 -20.19 -48.06 -6.11
CA ASP A 460 -21.27 -48.98 -5.73
C ASP A 460 -22.59 -48.61 -6.42
N ASP A 461 -22.87 -47.32 -6.69
CA ASP A 461 -24.06 -46.87 -7.44
C ASP A 461 -24.00 -47.21 -8.96
N GLU A 462 -22.81 -47.57 -9.50
CA GLU A 462 -22.63 -48.05 -10.88
C GLU A 462 -22.61 -49.60 -11.00
N SER A 463 -22.84 -50.32 -9.89
CA SER A 463 -22.99 -51.78 -9.84
C SER A 463 -24.44 -52.22 -9.59
#